data_AF-A0A559PJC6-F1
#
_entry.id   AF-A0A559PJC6-F1
#
_cell.length_a   1.000
_cell.length_b   1.000
_cell.length_c   1.000
_cell.angle_alpha   90.00
_cell.angle_beta   90.00
_cell.angle_gamma   90.00
#
_symmetry.space_group_name_H-M   'P 1'
#
loop_
_entity.id
_entity.type
_entity.pdbx_description
1 polymer ?
#
loop_
_entity_poly.entity_id
_entity_poly.type
_entity_poly.pdbx_seq_one_letter_code
_entity_poly.pdbx_strand_id
1 'polypeptide(L)'
;MKSFSKYIFIVVLIFCFSGMTAQNLNTKVEAGIKTNDVENGMLEITGVATSLTETTYSLRYELSVISTTGKNNSSKNSQSGKFTLGPFETKSLSQTSVHINPEMKTTILLLIYNNEDDKLLGTDRKEYDLTESKKKENEMSYSKPNEGIVLKGMVTENTKTKPGKDFYDFFYQKYSLNPEKGNKIIQIDEMISFGRTTKIMVKIEDQIVYQFYARPKLDFLEDKATQALSQVNRYFEYLKNRNESNRQY
;
A
#
# COMPACT_ATOMS: atom_id res chain seq x y z
N MET A 1 -24.13 20.13 -53.27
CA MET A 1 -24.32 20.22 -51.81
C MET A 1 -24.15 18.91 -51.02
N LYS A 2 -24.10 17.71 -51.62
CA LYS A 2 -23.96 16.44 -50.86
C LYS A 2 -22.53 16.08 -50.39
N SER A 3 -21.46 16.63 -50.97
CA SER A 3 -20.09 16.33 -50.52
C SER A 3 -19.63 17.21 -49.34
N PHE A 4 -20.14 18.43 -49.22
CA PHE A 4 -19.77 19.36 -48.13
C PHE A 4 -20.24 18.85 -46.75
N SER A 5 -21.39 18.17 -46.70
CA SER A 5 -21.91 17.51 -45.50
C SER A 5 -21.04 16.34 -45.01
N LYS A 6 -20.35 15.63 -45.92
CA LYS A 6 -19.44 14.54 -45.54
C LYS A 6 -18.18 15.05 -44.84
N TYR A 7 -17.63 16.18 -45.27
CA TYR A 7 -16.43 16.78 -44.63
C TYR A 7 -16.75 17.39 -43.26
N ILE A 8 -17.94 17.98 -43.08
CA ILE A 8 -18.42 18.45 -41.77
C ILE A 8 -18.50 17.30 -40.75
N PHE A 9 -18.99 16.13 -41.17
CA PHE A 9 -19.09 14.97 -40.28
C PHE A 9 -17.70 14.48 -39.83
N ILE A 10 -16.69 14.54 -40.71
CA ILE A 10 -15.31 14.13 -40.41
C ILE A 10 -14.63 15.13 -39.46
N VAL A 11 -14.87 16.44 -39.62
CA VAL A 11 -14.33 17.48 -38.72
C VAL A 11 -14.96 17.41 -37.33
N VAL A 12 -16.26 17.11 -37.23
CA VAL A 12 -16.94 16.89 -35.94
C VAL A 12 -16.43 15.62 -35.25
N LEU A 13 -16.13 14.56 -36.00
CA LEU A 13 -15.55 13.33 -35.43
C LEU A 13 -14.15 13.57 -34.84
N ILE A 14 -13.32 14.40 -35.47
CA ILE A 14 -11.96 14.73 -35.01
C ILE A 14 -11.98 15.58 -33.72
N PHE A 15 -12.97 16.45 -33.53
CA PHE A 15 -13.11 17.26 -32.32
C PHE A 15 -13.61 16.46 -31.08
N CYS A 16 -14.24 15.30 -31.28
CA CYS A 16 -14.74 14.47 -30.19
C CYS A 16 -13.68 13.61 -29.49
N PHE A 17 -12.48 13.44 -30.08
CA PHE A 17 -11.43 12.57 -29.50
C PHE A 17 -10.55 13.26 -28.44
N SER A 18 -10.63 14.58 -28.29
CA SER A 18 -9.70 15.37 -27.43
C SER A 18 -9.96 15.29 -25.92
N GLY A 19 -10.92 14.48 -25.45
CA GLY A 19 -11.36 14.48 -24.04
C GLY A 19 -11.00 13.25 -23.21
N MET A 20 -10.38 12.22 -23.78
CA MET A 20 -10.15 10.96 -23.07
C MET A 20 -8.85 10.99 -22.25
N THR A 21 -8.87 11.66 -21.10
CA THR A 21 -7.81 11.45 -20.09
C THR A 21 -8.11 10.16 -19.33
N ALA A 22 -7.35 9.09 -19.58
CA ALA A 22 -7.33 7.94 -18.70
C ALA A 22 -6.86 8.39 -17.31
N GLN A 23 -7.70 8.19 -16.28
CA GLN A 23 -7.30 8.50 -14.90
C GLN A 23 -6.50 7.31 -14.36
N ASN A 24 -5.19 7.50 -14.19
CA ASN A 24 -4.34 6.48 -13.59
C ASN A 24 -4.46 6.54 -12.06
N LEU A 25 -5.28 5.64 -11.50
CA LEU A 25 -5.42 5.45 -10.05
C LEU A 25 -4.19 4.76 -9.46
N ASN A 26 -3.96 4.93 -8.15
CA ASN A 26 -2.84 4.34 -7.41
C ASN A 26 -1.44 4.73 -7.93
N THR A 27 -1.32 5.84 -8.67
CA THR A 27 -0.02 6.29 -9.20
C THR A 27 0.69 7.30 -8.32
N LYS A 28 -0.06 8.20 -7.67
CA LYS A 28 0.48 9.19 -6.74
C LYS A 28 0.23 8.82 -5.28
N VAL A 29 -0.96 8.29 -5.04
CA VAL A 29 -1.43 7.82 -3.74
C VAL A 29 -1.96 6.42 -3.95
N GLU A 30 -1.28 5.44 -3.40
CA GLU A 30 -1.68 4.05 -3.41
C GLU A 30 -2.63 3.78 -2.24
N ALA A 31 -3.77 3.17 -2.52
CA ALA A 31 -4.68 2.64 -1.51
C ALA A 31 -4.39 1.16 -1.27
N GLY A 32 -4.55 0.70 -0.03
CA GLY A 32 -4.43 -0.71 0.31
C GLY A 32 -5.36 -1.14 1.43
N ILE A 33 -5.87 -2.37 1.36
CA ILE A 33 -6.72 -2.99 2.36
C ILE A 33 -5.95 -4.11 3.05
N LYS A 34 -5.81 -4.02 4.37
CA LYS A 34 -5.29 -5.10 5.22
C LYS A 34 -6.43 -5.81 5.91
N THR A 35 -6.32 -7.13 5.97
CA THR A 35 -7.29 -7.96 6.65
C THR A 35 -6.56 -8.96 7.51
N ASN A 36 -6.96 -9.05 8.78
CA ASN A 36 -6.51 -10.10 9.68
C ASN A 36 -7.72 -10.88 10.16
N ASP A 37 -7.66 -12.21 10.03
CA ASP A 37 -8.67 -13.07 10.63
C ASP A 37 -8.45 -13.08 12.16
N VAL A 38 -9.48 -12.69 12.90
CA VAL A 38 -9.47 -12.71 14.36
C VAL A 38 -10.18 -13.99 14.82
N GLU A 39 -9.73 -14.56 15.94
CA GLU A 39 -10.43 -15.66 16.61
C GLU A 39 -11.92 -15.30 16.78
N ASN A 40 -12.82 -16.26 16.50
CA ASN A 40 -14.30 -16.14 16.49
C ASN A 40 -14.96 -15.61 15.20
N GLY A 41 -14.27 -15.66 14.04
CA GLY A 41 -14.90 -15.39 12.75
C GLY A 41 -15.20 -13.91 12.50
N MET A 42 -14.47 -13.02 13.18
CA MET A 42 -14.44 -11.60 12.85
C MET A 42 -13.25 -11.31 11.94
N LEU A 43 -13.47 -10.52 10.90
CA LEU A 43 -12.42 -10.01 10.04
C LEU A 43 -12.12 -8.57 10.46
N GLU A 44 -10.90 -8.34 10.93
CA GLU A 44 -10.39 -7.00 11.16
C GLU A 44 -9.92 -6.43 9.83
N ILE A 45 -10.38 -5.23 9.50
CA ILE A 45 -10.13 -4.55 8.23
C ILE A 45 -9.51 -3.20 8.53
N THR A 46 -8.33 -2.95 7.96
CA THR A 46 -7.63 -1.68 8.07
C THR A 46 -7.37 -1.09 6.69
N GLY A 47 -7.87 0.12 6.45
CA GLY A 47 -7.51 0.88 5.26
C GLY A 47 -6.13 1.53 5.41
N VAL A 48 -5.34 1.55 4.35
CA VAL A 48 -3.99 2.12 4.31
C VAL A 48 -3.85 3.03 3.09
N ALA A 49 -3.13 4.14 3.26
CA ALA A 49 -2.70 5.02 2.17
C ALA A 49 -1.17 5.12 2.15
N THR A 50 -0.56 5.05 0.96
CA THR A 50 0.88 5.29 0.75
C THR A 50 1.08 6.38 -0.30
N SER A 51 1.90 7.39 0.02
CA SER A 51 2.34 8.37 -0.98
C SER A 51 3.49 7.78 -1.80
N LEU A 52 3.43 7.91 -3.11
CA LEU A 52 4.49 7.50 -4.03
C LEU A 52 5.30 8.71 -4.54
N THR A 53 5.15 9.87 -3.90
CA THR A 53 5.72 11.13 -4.38
C THR A 53 6.33 11.94 -3.23
N GLU A 54 7.14 12.95 -3.59
CA GLU A 54 7.74 13.92 -2.66
C GLU A 54 6.74 14.99 -2.15
N THR A 55 5.45 14.88 -2.49
CA THR A 55 4.43 15.89 -2.18
C THR A 55 3.59 15.49 -0.96
N THR A 56 3.21 16.48 -0.16
CA THR A 56 2.21 16.34 0.91
C THR A 56 0.80 16.55 0.35
N TYR A 57 -0.12 15.64 0.68
CA TYR A 57 -1.53 15.70 0.26
C TYR A 57 -2.47 15.91 1.43
N SER A 58 -3.54 16.67 1.19
CA SER A 58 -4.74 16.72 2.04
C SER A 58 -5.82 15.86 1.40
N LEU A 59 -6.21 14.78 2.07
CA LEU A 59 -6.99 13.68 1.49
C LEU A 59 -8.22 13.36 2.35
N ARG A 60 -9.18 12.69 1.73
CA ARG A 60 -10.33 12.07 2.40
C ARG A 60 -10.48 10.64 1.91
N TYR A 61 -10.86 9.72 2.78
CA TYR A 61 -11.13 8.34 2.39
C TYR A 61 -12.56 7.94 2.69
N GLU A 62 -13.03 6.91 1.99
CA GLU A 62 -14.21 6.11 2.32
C GLU A 62 -13.81 4.63 2.27
N LEU A 63 -13.92 3.94 3.41
CA LEU A 63 -13.77 2.49 3.54
C LEU A 63 -15.15 1.88 3.70
N SER A 64 -15.58 1.09 2.72
CA SER A 64 -16.89 0.42 2.71
C SER A 64 -16.74 -1.08 2.85
N VAL A 65 -17.60 -1.68 3.68
CA VAL A 65 -17.85 -3.13 3.72
C VAL A 65 -19.26 -3.37 3.21
N ILE A 66 -19.37 -4.12 2.12
CA ILE A 66 -20.61 -4.40 1.42
C ILE A 66 -20.84 -5.91 1.45
N SER A 67 -21.86 -6.36 2.16
CA SER A 67 -22.26 -7.77 2.19
C SER A 67 -23.52 -7.96 1.38
N THR A 68 -23.49 -8.87 0.40
CA THR A 68 -24.62 -9.16 -0.48
C THR A 68 -24.99 -10.63 -0.36
N THR A 69 -26.27 -10.90 -0.09
CA THR A 69 -26.88 -12.23 -0.27
C THR A 69 -27.37 -12.33 -1.71
N GLY A 70 -27.24 -13.49 -2.37
CA GLY A 70 -27.68 -13.71 -3.76
C GLY A 70 -29.15 -13.40 -4.08
N LYS A 71 -29.95 -13.01 -3.08
CA LYS A 71 -31.32 -12.50 -3.18
C LYS A 71 -31.38 -11.06 -2.69
N ASN A 72 -31.19 -10.06 -3.57
CA ASN A 72 -31.51 -8.61 -3.44
C ASN A 72 -31.27 -7.86 -2.10
N ASN A 73 -30.68 -8.48 -1.08
CA ASN A 73 -30.45 -7.91 0.22
C ASN A 73 -28.96 -7.63 0.34
N SER A 74 -28.62 -6.36 0.41
CA SER A 74 -27.25 -5.90 0.60
C SER A 74 -27.19 -4.98 1.80
N SER A 75 -26.24 -5.21 2.70
CA SER A 75 -25.86 -4.24 3.72
C SER A 75 -24.58 -3.53 3.27
N LYS A 76 -24.51 -2.22 3.50
CA LYS A 76 -23.30 -1.40 3.33
C LYS A 76 -23.02 -0.69 4.63
N ASN A 77 -21.83 -0.93 5.19
CA ASN A 77 -21.28 -0.11 6.27
C ASN A 77 -20.12 0.69 5.69
N SER A 78 -19.96 1.96 6.08
CA SER A 78 -18.88 2.80 5.58
C SER A 78 -18.35 3.73 6.65
N GLN A 79 -17.03 3.84 6.68
CA GLN A 79 -16.31 4.80 7.51
C GLN A 79 -15.56 5.77 6.60
N SER A 80 -15.56 7.04 6.97
CA SER A 80 -14.85 8.07 6.22
C SER A 80 -14.13 9.02 7.16
N GLY A 81 -13.10 9.68 6.65
CA GLY A 81 -12.28 10.60 7.43
C GLY A 81 -11.36 11.41 6.54
N LYS A 82 -10.94 12.58 7.04
CA LYS A 82 -9.94 13.44 6.41
C LYS A 82 -8.58 13.21 7.05
N PHE A 83 -7.51 13.29 6.27
CA PHE A 83 -6.15 13.08 6.74
C PHE A 83 -5.13 13.80 5.87
N THR A 84 -3.94 14.02 6.43
CA THR A 84 -2.77 14.48 5.68
C THR A 84 -1.82 13.31 5.46
N LEU A 85 -1.26 13.23 4.25
CA LEU A 85 -0.28 12.22 3.84
C LEU A 85 0.97 12.91 3.30
N GLY A 86 2.08 12.76 3.99
CA GLY A 86 3.36 13.35 3.66
C GLY A 86 4.15 12.59 2.58
N PRO A 87 5.35 13.10 2.24
CA PRO A 87 6.24 12.53 1.24
C PRO A 87 6.65 11.09 1.56
N PHE A 88 6.36 10.16 0.64
CA PHE A 88 6.61 8.72 0.81
C PHE A 88 6.11 8.11 2.14
N GLU A 89 5.14 8.77 2.78
CA GLU A 89 4.54 8.31 4.03
C GLU A 89 3.54 7.19 3.74
N THR A 90 3.52 6.18 4.61
CA THR A 90 2.44 5.19 4.69
C THR A 90 1.67 5.42 5.97
N LYS A 91 0.34 5.46 5.87
CA LYS A 91 -0.56 5.80 6.97
C LYS A 91 -1.74 4.86 7.05
N SER A 92 -2.01 4.35 8.24
CA SER A 92 -3.27 3.65 8.54
C SER A 92 -4.41 4.66 8.65
N LEU A 93 -5.56 4.30 8.08
CA LEU A 93 -6.78 5.10 8.04
C LEU A 93 -7.74 4.60 9.13
N SER A 94 -8.95 4.19 8.76
CA SER A 94 -9.88 3.52 9.66
C SER A 94 -9.60 2.04 9.84
N GLN A 95 -9.92 1.54 11.03
CA GLN A 95 -9.99 0.13 11.35
C GLN A 95 -11.43 -0.24 11.73
N THR A 96 -11.94 -1.33 11.17
CA THR A 96 -13.28 -1.86 11.48
C THR A 96 -13.24 -3.37 11.58
N SER A 97 -14.04 -3.94 12.47
CA SER A 97 -14.17 -5.40 12.63
C SER A 97 -15.58 -5.80 12.24
N VAL A 98 -15.68 -6.76 11.32
CA VAL A 98 -16.96 -7.22 10.79
C VAL A 98 -17.06 -8.74 10.90
N HIS A 99 -18.22 -9.24 11.26
CA HIS A 99 -18.48 -10.67 11.19
C HIS A 99 -18.68 -11.07 9.73
N ILE A 100 -17.89 -12.05 9.26
CA ILE A 100 -18.01 -12.54 7.89
C ILE A 100 -18.91 -13.76 7.88
N ASN A 101 -20.04 -13.65 7.20
CA ASN A 101 -20.91 -14.80 6.96
C ASN A 101 -20.42 -15.60 5.74
N PRO A 102 -20.15 -16.91 5.87
CA PRO A 102 -19.73 -17.77 4.77
C PRO A 102 -20.71 -17.87 3.60
N GLU A 103 -21.99 -17.59 3.81
CA GLU A 103 -23.05 -17.68 2.80
C GLU A 103 -23.26 -16.35 2.03
N MET A 104 -22.54 -15.29 2.40
CA MET A 104 -22.64 -13.97 1.80
C MET A 104 -21.35 -13.57 1.10
N LYS A 105 -21.48 -12.94 -0.07
CA LYS A 105 -20.34 -12.29 -0.70
C LYS A 105 -20.05 -10.99 0.03
N THR A 106 -18.85 -10.86 0.60
CA THR A 106 -18.41 -9.61 1.24
C THR A 106 -17.39 -8.90 0.34
N THR A 107 -17.64 -7.64 0.01
CA THR A 107 -16.74 -6.78 -0.74
C THR A 107 -16.26 -5.65 0.18
N ILE A 108 -14.95 -5.51 0.31
CA ILE A 108 -14.31 -4.40 0.99
C ILE A 108 -13.78 -3.46 -0.09
N LEU A 109 -14.14 -2.17 -0.01
CA LEU A 109 -13.75 -1.15 -0.97
C LEU A 109 -13.15 0.04 -0.24
N LEU A 110 -11.94 0.44 -0.60
CA LEU A 110 -11.29 1.65 -0.15
C LEU A 110 -11.20 2.63 -1.31
N LEU A 111 -11.62 3.87 -1.08
CA LEU A 111 -11.53 4.98 -2.01
C LEU A 111 -10.81 6.13 -1.32
N ILE A 112 -9.81 6.70 -1.98
CA ILE A 112 -9.04 7.86 -1.49
C ILE A 112 -9.15 8.99 -2.48
N TYR A 113 -9.65 10.13 -2.00
CA TYR A 113 -9.89 11.34 -2.76
C TYR A 113 -8.97 12.45 -2.31
N ASN A 114 -8.60 13.32 -3.23
CA ASN A 114 -8.11 14.64 -2.89
C ASN A 114 -9.24 15.44 -2.22
N ASN A 115 -8.93 16.09 -1.08
CA ASN A 115 -9.94 16.81 -0.32
C ASN A 115 -10.37 18.15 -0.97
N GLU A 116 -9.58 18.70 -1.90
CA GLU A 116 -9.88 19.99 -2.54
C GLU A 116 -10.77 19.88 -3.78
N ASP A 117 -10.48 18.93 -4.68
CA ASP A 117 -11.16 18.78 -5.97
C ASP A 117 -12.01 17.49 -6.07
N ASP A 118 -12.10 16.70 -4.99
CA ASP A 118 -12.79 15.40 -4.91
C ASP A 118 -12.33 14.38 -5.98
N LYS A 119 -11.14 14.56 -6.56
CA LYS A 119 -10.58 13.64 -7.52
C LYS A 119 -10.17 12.33 -6.83
N LEU A 120 -10.63 11.19 -7.36
CA LEU A 120 -10.19 9.88 -6.91
C LEU A 120 -8.71 9.67 -7.28
N LEU A 121 -7.86 9.44 -6.29
CA LEU A 121 -6.43 9.24 -6.46
C LEU A 121 -6.01 7.78 -6.27
N GLY A 122 -6.66 7.08 -5.35
CA GLY A 122 -6.35 5.69 -5.04
C GLY A 122 -7.59 4.86 -4.71
N THR A 123 -7.52 3.57 -5.05
CA THR A 123 -8.57 2.61 -4.73
C THR A 123 -8.00 1.22 -4.51
N ASP A 124 -8.59 0.49 -3.58
CA ASP A 124 -8.35 -0.94 -3.44
C ASP A 124 -9.66 -1.67 -3.17
N ARG A 125 -9.77 -2.92 -3.64
CA ARG A 125 -10.97 -3.74 -3.52
C ARG A 125 -10.61 -5.18 -3.22
N LYS A 126 -11.12 -5.70 -2.12
CA LYS A 126 -10.96 -7.10 -1.72
C LYS A 126 -12.31 -7.79 -1.64
N GLU A 127 -12.47 -8.89 -2.36
CA GLU A 127 -13.63 -9.76 -2.24
C GLU A 127 -13.29 -10.91 -1.29
N TYR A 128 -14.21 -11.19 -0.36
CA TYR A 128 -14.14 -12.30 0.56
C TYR A 128 -15.36 -13.18 0.33
N ASP A 129 -15.11 -14.36 -0.22
CA ASP A 129 -16.10 -15.41 -0.45
C ASP A 129 -15.52 -16.73 0.06
N LEU A 130 -16.04 -17.21 1.18
CA LEU A 130 -15.54 -18.42 1.85
C LEU A 130 -15.81 -19.70 1.06
N THR A 131 -16.74 -19.68 0.10
CA THR A 131 -16.99 -20.84 -0.77
C THR A 131 -15.87 -21.06 -1.79
N GLU A 132 -15.19 -19.99 -2.20
CA GLU A 132 -14.00 -20.03 -3.06
C GLU A 132 -12.72 -20.37 -2.27
N SER A 133 -12.61 -19.89 -1.02
CA SER A 133 -11.44 -20.15 -0.15
C SER A 133 -11.25 -21.66 0.13
N LYS A 134 -12.34 -22.42 0.33
CA LYS A 134 -12.29 -23.88 0.52
C LYS A 134 -11.87 -24.68 -0.72
N LYS A 135 -12.02 -24.10 -1.93
CA LYS A 135 -11.51 -24.72 -3.18
C LYS A 135 -10.00 -24.51 -3.31
N LYS A 136 -9.49 -23.32 -2.97
CA LYS A 136 -8.05 -23.02 -3.04
C LYS A 136 -7.21 -23.76 -2.01
N GLU A 137 -7.76 -24.06 -0.83
CA GLU A 137 -7.06 -24.82 0.21
C GLU A 137 -6.89 -26.31 -0.15
N ASN A 138 -7.83 -26.87 -0.93
CA ASN A 138 -7.73 -28.24 -1.48
C ASN A 138 -6.91 -28.33 -2.78
N GLU A 139 -6.55 -27.18 -3.37
CA GLU A 139 -5.72 -27.07 -4.57
C GLU A 139 -4.36 -26.43 -4.26
N MET A 140 -3.73 -26.82 -3.15
CA MET A 140 -2.27 -26.68 -3.00
C MET A 140 -1.55 -27.67 -3.93
N SER A 141 -1.80 -27.53 -5.23
CA SER A 141 -1.14 -28.27 -6.30
C SER A 141 0.13 -27.52 -6.66
N TYR A 142 1.27 -28.14 -6.40
CA TYR A 142 2.59 -27.79 -6.92
C TYR A 142 2.63 -27.93 -8.45
N SER A 143 1.80 -27.18 -9.18
CA SER A 143 1.76 -27.23 -10.64
C SER A 143 1.48 -25.86 -11.24
N LYS A 144 2.45 -24.96 -11.06
CA LYS A 144 2.88 -24.05 -12.12
C LYS A 144 4.39 -24.18 -12.27
N PRO A 145 4.89 -24.98 -13.22
CA PRO A 145 6.32 -25.02 -13.49
C PRO A 145 6.71 -23.68 -14.13
N ASN A 146 7.44 -22.85 -13.38
CA ASN A 146 8.13 -21.58 -13.74
C ASN A 146 7.71 -20.29 -13.00
N GLU A 147 6.75 -20.30 -12.07
CA GLU A 147 6.58 -19.17 -11.14
C GLU A 147 7.31 -19.49 -9.84
N GLY A 148 8.62 -19.18 -9.78
CA GLY A 148 9.38 -19.28 -8.54
C GLY A 148 8.73 -18.45 -7.43
N ILE A 149 8.68 -18.99 -6.21
CA ILE A 149 8.17 -18.28 -5.04
C ILE A 149 9.08 -17.06 -4.79
N VAL A 150 8.58 -15.85 -5.02
CA VAL A 150 9.31 -14.60 -4.73
C VAL A 150 8.98 -14.17 -3.30
N LEU A 151 9.97 -14.26 -2.41
CA LEU A 151 9.88 -13.70 -1.05
C LEU A 151 9.80 -12.17 -1.14
N LYS A 152 8.75 -11.56 -0.59
CA LYS A 152 8.54 -10.11 -0.56
C LYS A 152 8.47 -9.57 0.87
N GLY A 153 9.02 -8.38 1.08
CA GLY A 153 8.96 -7.61 2.32
C GLY A 153 9.61 -8.29 3.52
N MET A 154 10.76 -8.91 3.28
CA MET A 154 11.61 -9.46 4.33
C MET A 154 12.44 -8.34 4.96
N VAL A 155 12.39 -8.25 6.30
CA VAL A 155 13.23 -7.36 7.09
C VAL A 155 14.06 -8.22 8.05
N THR A 156 15.37 -8.02 8.08
CA THR A 156 16.28 -8.75 8.97
C THR A 156 16.82 -7.83 10.05
N GLU A 157 16.85 -8.33 11.29
CA GLU A 157 17.40 -7.64 12.45
C GLU A 157 18.84 -8.09 12.73
N ASN A 158 19.80 -7.16 12.63
CA ASN A 158 21.19 -7.34 13.04
C ASN A 158 21.55 -6.29 14.12
N THR A 159 20.71 -6.18 15.14
CA THR A 159 20.92 -5.26 16.26
C THR A 159 21.43 -5.99 17.51
N LYS A 160 22.10 -5.26 18.40
CA LYS A 160 22.74 -5.80 19.61
C LYS A 160 22.28 -5.08 20.87
N THR A 161 21.80 -3.84 20.76
CA THR A 161 21.39 -3.03 21.91
C THR A 161 19.88 -2.86 21.97
N LYS A 162 19.36 -2.52 23.15
CA LYS A 162 17.92 -2.23 23.34
C LYS A 162 17.41 -1.12 22.41
N PRO A 163 18.09 0.04 22.26
CA PRO A 163 17.67 1.05 21.29
C PRO A 163 17.66 0.56 19.83
N GLY A 164 18.58 -0.33 19.46
CA GLY A 164 18.59 -0.99 18.16
C GLY A 164 17.35 -1.85 17.94
N LYS A 165 17.04 -2.71 18.91
CA LYS A 165 15.86 -3.57 18.88
C LYS A 165 14.56 -2.76 18.88
N ASP A 166 14.44 -1.76 19.77
CA ASP A 166 13.25 -0.91 19.87
C ASP A 166 13.01 -0.17 18.53
N PHE A 167 14.07 0.31 17.87
CA PHE A 167 13.98 0.85 16.51
C PHE A 167 13.52 -0.20 15.48
N TYR A 168 14.07 -1.41 15.51
CA TYR A 168 13.65 -2.49 14.62
C TYR A 168 12.16 -2.79 14.79
N ASP A 169 11.68 -2.91 16.02
CA ASP A 169 10.27 -3.18 16.31
C ASP A 169 9.36 -2.07 15.74
N PHE A 170 9.70 -0.79 15.97
CA PHE A 170 8.95 0.34 15.41
C PHE A 170 8.98 0.36 13.88
N PHE A 171 10.15 0.12 13.28
CA PHE A 171 10.30 0.09 11.83
C PHE A 171 9.49 -1.04 11.23
N TYR A 172 9.61 -2.26 11.78
CA TYR A 172 8.91 -3.44 11.30
C TYR A 172 7.40 -3.27 11.42
N GLN A 173 6.90 -2.73 12.54
CA GLN A 173 5.48 -2.42 12.71
C GLN A 173 5.00 -1.48 11.60
N LYS A 174 5.70 -0.37 11.36
CA LYS A 174 5.29 0.60 10.31
C LYS A 174 5.42 0.00 8.91
N TYR A 175 6.51 -0.69 8.59
CA TYR A 175 6.72 -1.35 7.30
C TYR A 175 5.69 -2.46 7.04
N SER A 176 5.27 -3.16 8.09
CA SER A 176 4.24 -4.20 8.01
C SER A 176 2.90 -3.65 7.56
N LEU A 177 2.68 -2.32 7.62
CA LEU A 177 1.49 -1.62 7.13
C LEU A 177 1.59 -1.24 5.64
N ASN A 178 2.74 -1.31 4.98
CA ASN A 178 2.81 -1.05 3.54
C ASN A 178 2.00 -2.08 2.75
N PRO A 179 1.12 -1.66 1.82
CA PRO A 179 0.33 -2.59 1.01
C PRO A 179 1.19 -3.31 -0.05
N GLU A 180 2.02 -2.57 -0.79
CA GLU A 180 3.04 -3.16 -1.67
C GLU A 180 4.37 -3.36 -0.92
N LYS A 181 4.84 -4.60 -0.88
CA LYS A 181 6.13 -4.98 -0.31
C LYS A 181 7.14 -5.19 -1.42
N GLY A 182 8.30 -4.54 -1.31
CA GLY A 182 9.43 -4.74 -2.23
C GLY A 182 9.93 -6.19 -2.23
N ASN A 183 10.54 -6.61 -3.34
CA ASN A 183 11.17 -7.93 -3.50
C ASN A 183 12.63 -7.96 -3.01
N LYS A 184 13.08 -6.91 -2.31
CA LYS A 184 14.42 -6.80 -1.75
C LYS A 184 14.37 -6.96 -0.24
N ILE A 185 15.45 -7.49 0.32
CA ILE A 185 15.61 -7.65 1.76
C ILE A 185 16.06 -6.31 2.34
N ILE A 186 15.35 -5.85 3.37
CA ILE A 186 15.75 -4.70 4.18
C ILE A 186 16.55 -5.23 5.37
N GLN A 187 17.73 -4.71 5.62
CA GLN A 187 18.56 -5.11 6.76
C GLN A 187 18.72 -3.93 7.72
N ILE A 188 18.44 -4.17 9.00
CA ILE A 188 18.66 -3.19 10.07
C ILE A 188 19.92 -3.62 10.82
N ASP A 189 21.01 -2.92 10.54
CA ASP A 189 22.32 -3.21 11.09
C ASP A 189 22.71 -2.21 12.18
N GLU A 190 23.40 -2.70 13.21
CA GLU A 190 23.92 -1.88 14.30
C GLU A 190 25.45 -1.95 14.40
N MET A 191 26.09 -0.78 14.38
CA MET A 191 27.53 -0.63 14.65
C MET A 191 27.76 0.09 15.97
N ILE A 192 28.26 -0.64 16.96
CA ILE A 192 28.66 -0.11 18.26
C ILE A 192 30.03 0.58 18.11
N SER A 193 30.11 1.84 18.50
CA SER A 193 31.33 2.64 18.49
C SER A 193 31.86 2.86 19.91
N PHE A 194 33.10 3.33 20.02
CA PHE A 194 33.69 3.75 21.29
C PHE A 194 32.80 4.81 21.98
N GLY A 195 32.70 4.72 23.31
CA GLY A 195 31.89 5.64 24.12
C GLY A 195 30.40 5.26 24.26
N ARG A 196 30.04 3.98 24.10
CA ARG A 196 28.64 3.47 24.19
C ARG A 196 27.67 4.11 23.19
N THR A 197 28.19 4.75 22.15
CA THR A 197 27.38 5.26 21.06
C THR A 197 27.15 4.14 20.06
N THR A 198 25.96 4.11 19.48
CA THR A 198 25.62 3.11 18.47
C THR A 198 25.01 3.76 17.25
N LYS A 199 25.42 3.28 16.08
CA LYS A 199 24.93 3.73 14.78
C LYS A 199 24.03 2.66 14.20
N ILE A 200 22.79 3.03 13.91
CA ILE A 200 21.83 2.18 13.21
C ILE A 200 21.89 2.52 11.72
N MET A 201 21.92 1.48 10.89
CA MET A 201 21.94 1.57 9.43
C MET A 201 20.80 0.74 8.87
N VAL A 202 19.99 1.36 8.01
CA VAL A 202 18.97 0.67 7.22
C VAL A 202 19.55 0.45 5.84
N LYS A 203 19.64 -0.81 5.43
CA LYS A 203 20.21 -1.22 4.16
C LYS A 203 19.18 -1.94 3.31
N ILE A 204 19.32 -1.80 2.00
CA ILE A 204 18.60 -2.61 1.02
C ILE A 204 19.65 -3.27 0.16
N GLU A 205 19.74 -4.61 0.29
CA GLU A 205 20.93 -5.35 -0.15
C GLU A 205 22.19 -4.72 0.49
N ASP A 206 23.18 -4.30 -0.31
CA ASP A 206 24.42 -3.72 0.21
C ASP A 206 24.41 -2.18 0.31
N GLN A 207 23.29 -1.52 -0.01
CA GLN A 207 23.21 -0.06 -0.03
C GLN A 207 22.58 0.50 1.25
N ILE A 208 23.31 1.39 1.94
CA ILE A 208 22.79 2.14 3.09
C ILE A 208 21.84 3.23 2.57
N VAL A 209 20.55 3.06 2.84
CA VAL A 209 19.51 4.03 2.47
C VAL A 209 19.24 5.06 3.56
N TYR A 210 19.52 4.71 4.81
CA TYR A 210 19.38 5.62 5.95
C TYR A 210 20.31 5.20 7.09
N GLN A 211 20.83 6.17 7.84
CA GLN A 211 21.63 5.89 9.03
C GLN A 211 21.53 7.03 10.05
N PHE A 212 21.64 6.68 11.33
CA PHE A 212 21.63 7.66 12.42
C PHE A 212 22.30 7.09 13.68
N TYR A 213 22.68 7.98 14.60
CA TYR A 213 23.14 7.59 15.93
C TYR A 213 21.93 7.41 16.86
N ALA A 214 21.79 6.23 17.46
CA ALA A 214 20.65 5.91 18.29
C ALA A 214 20.69 6.68 19.62
N ARG A 215 19.51 7.05 20.10
CA ARG A 215 19.30 7.64 21.43
C ARG A 215 18.23 6.80 22.13
N PRO A 216 18.38 6.47 23.42
CA PRO A 216 17.42 5.60 24.12
C PRO A 216 15.98 6.12 24.26
N LYS A 217 15.70 7.36 23.84
CA LYS A 217 14.35 7.95 23.95
C LYS A 217 13.43 7.32 22.90
N LEU A 218 12.32 6.72 23.34
CA LEU A 218 11.37 6.02 22.46
C LEU A 218 10.82 6.91 21.34
N ASP A 219 10.34 8.12 21.66
CA ASP A 219 9.83 9.05 20.64
C ASP A 219 10.85 9.35 19.54
N PHE A 220 12.14 9.42 19.91
CA PHE A 220 13.21 9.65 18.94
C PHE A 220 13.38 8.44 18.02
N LEU A 221 13.32 7.22 18.55
CA LEU A 221 13.44 6.00 17.75
C LEU A 221 12.22 5.83 16.83
N GLU A 222 11.02 6.16 17.29
CA GLU A 222 9.80 6.09 16.49
C GLU A 222 9.80 7.11 15.34
N ASP A 223 10.23 8.36 15.60
CA ASP A 223 10.44 9.38 14.57
C ASP A 223 11.47 8.90 13.54
N LYS A 224 12.59 8.32 14.01
CA LYS A 224 13.61 7.77 13.11
C LYS A 224 13.12 6.57 12.30
N ALA A 225 12.26 5.72 12.85
CA ALA A 225 11.62 4.64 12.11
C ALA A 225 10.72 5.18 11.00
N THR A 226 9.99 6.26 11.26
CA THR A 226 9.12 6.92 10.28
C THR A 226 9.95 7.54 9.13
N GLN A 227 11.03 8.25 9.47
CA GLN A 227 11.96 8.79 8.47
C GLN A 227 12.62 7.67 7.66
N ALA A 228 13.11 6.62 8.32
CA ALA A 228 13.73 5.48 7.65
C ALA A 228 12.78 4.81 6.65
N LEU A 229 11.50 4.63 7.03
CA LEU A 229 10.50 4.04 6.15
C LEU A 229 10.23 4.91 4.91
N SER A 230 10.11 6.23 5.08
CA SER A 230 9.99 7.17 3.95
C SER A 230 11.19 7.07 2.99
N GLN A 231 12.42 6.96 3.53
CA GLN A 231 13.63 6.76 2.72
C GLN A 231 13.63 5.42 1.96
N VAL A 232 13.18 4.35 2.61
CA VAL A 232 13.03 3.03 2.01
C VAL A 232 11.99 3.05 0.89
N ASN A 233 10.82 3.63 1.14
CA ASN A 233 9.74 3.77 0.15
C ASN A 233 10.22 4.57 -1.06
N ARG A 234 10.89 5.70 -0.83
CA ARG A 234 11.51 6.50 -1.90
C ARG A 234 12.49 5.70 -2.73
N TYR A 235 13.34 4.91 -2.09
CA TYR A 235 14.31 4.08 -2.79
C TYR A 235 13.63 2.98 -3.61
N PHE A 236 12.57 2.36 -3.11
CA PHE A 236 11.79 1.39 -3.89
C PHE A 236 11.12 2.01 -5.11
N GLU A 237 10.53 3.20 -4.97
CA GLU A 237 9.95 3.93 -6.10
C GLU A 237 11.02 4.27 -7.15
N TYR A 238 12.22 4.68 -6.72
CA TYR A 238 13.34 4.88 -7.62
C TYR A 238 13.71 3.60 -8.41
N LEU A 239 13.77 2.44 -7.74
CA LEU A 239 14.06 1.16 -8.38
C LEU A 239 12.96 0.75 -9.36
N LYS A 240 11.68 0.98 -9.02
CA LYS A 240 10.52 0.69 -9.86
C LYS A 240 10.59 1.47 -11.17
N ASN A 241 10.76 2.79 -11.08
CA ASN A 241 10.85 3.70 -12.24
C ASN A 241 12.03 3.35 -13.17
N ARG A 242 13.17 2.93 -12.59
CA ARG A 242 14.34 2.50 -13.36
C ARG A 242 14.07 1.20 -14.13
N ASN A 243 13.40 0.23 -13.50
CA ASN A 243 13.06 -1.04 -14.14
C ASN A 243 12.02 -0.87 -15.26
N GLU A 244 11.04 0.01 -15.09
CA GLU A 244 10.07 0.35 -16.13
C GLU A 244 10.75 0.99 -17.34
N SER A 245 11.69 1.90 -17.11
CA SER A 245 12.47 2.53 -18.19
C SER A 245 13.26 1.50 -18.99
N ASN A 246 13.86 0.50 -18.33
CA ASN A 246 14.62 -0.56 -19.00
C ASN A 246 13.75 -1.55 -19.78
N ARG A 247 12.45 -1.66 -19.47
CA ARG A 247 11.50 -2.55 -20.19
C ARG A 247 10.95 -1.92 -21.48
N GLN A 248 11.08 -0.60 -21.64
CA GLN A 248 10.60 0.14 -22.80
C GLN A 248 11.63 0.22 -23.94
N TYR A 249 12.83 -0.36 -23.75
CA TYR A 249 13.87 -0.55 -24.77
C TYR A 249 14.00 -2.04 -25.10
#